data_AF-A0A529XZ15-F1
#
_entry.id   AF-A0A529XZ15-F1
#
_cell.length_a   1.000
_cell.length_b   1.000
_cell.length_c   1.000
_cell.angle_alpha   90.00
_cell.angle_beta   90.00
_cell.angle_gamma   90.00
#
_symmetry.space_group_name_H-M   'P 1'
#
loop_
_entity.id
_entity.type
_entity.pdbx_description
1 polymer ?
#
loop_
_entity_poly.entity_id
_entity_poly.type
_entity_poly.pdbx_seq_one_letter_code
_entity_poly.pdbx_strand_id
1 'polypeptide(L)'
;YLSFCTNRTLLEAIASSLTEIFSPTIIGERVPAMLARYDYITEDTLAYFTQRPEQAKRDADFALAYVLVHADTPQRQQQAIDALVFKCDILWAMLDALQHAYGAPGNIPPGAFRPEAAL
;
A
#
# COMPACT_ATOMS: atom_id res chain seq x y z
N TYR A 1 -7.19 5.45 -6.99
CA TYR A 1 -7.78 4.32 -6.24
C TYR A 1 -9.28 4.46 -6.05
N LEU A 2 -9.80 5.53 -5.42
CA LEU A 2 -11.25 5.73 -5.21
C LEU A 2 -12.08 5.51 -6.49
N SER A 3 -11.71 6.18 -7.59
CA SER A 3 -12.37 6.00 -8.89
C SER A 3 -12.38 4.55 -9.38
N PHE A 4 -11.33 3.78 -9.12
CA PHE A 4 -11.29 2.35 -9.47
C PHE A 4 -12.35 1.58 -8.65
N CYS A 5 -12.37 1.75 -7.33
CA CYS A 5 -13.35 1.09 -6.47
C CYS A 5 -14.79 1.52 -6.76
N THR A 6 -15.01 2.75 -7.23
CA THR A 6 -16.35 3.25 -7.59
C THR A 6 -16.83 2.70 -8.94
N ASN A 7 -15.93 2.56 -9.93
CA ASN A 7 -16.33 2.29 -11.31
C ASN A 7 -16.12 0.83 -11.76
N ARG A 8 -15.37 0.03 -10.99
CA ARG A 8 -15.12 -1.39 -11.31
C ARG A 8 -16.10 -2.31 -10.59
N THR A 9 -16.07 -3.58 -10.97
CA THR A 9 -16.90 -4.59 -10.29
C THR A 9 -16.50 -4.74 -8.83
N LEU A 10 -17.42 -5.22 -7.99
CA LEU A 10 -17.11 -5.53 -6.59
C LEU A 10 -15.96 -6.54 -6.46
N LEU A 11 -15.84 -7.49 -7.38
CA LEU A 11 -14.73 -8.44 -7.43
C LEU A 11 -13.39 -7.73 -7.62
N GLU A 12 -13.26 -6.86 -8.62
CA GLU A 12 -12.04 -6.09 -8.87
C GLU A 12 -11.71 -5.17 -7.68
N ALA A 13 -12.72 -4.49 -7.12
CA ALA A 13 -12.54 -3.61 -5.97
C ALA A 13 -11.99 -4.37 -4.75
N ILE A 14 -12.56 -5.53 -4.41
CA ILE A 14 -12.08 -6.38 -3.31
C ILE A 14 -10.72 -6.99 -3.64
N ALA A 15 -10.50 -7.51 -4.85
CA ALA A 15 -9.21 -8.08 -5.23
C ALA A 15 -8.06 -7.07 -5.13
N SER A 16 -8.32 -5.79 -5.40
CA SER A 16 -7.33 -4.72 -5.23
C SER A 16 -6.91 -4.46 -3.78
N SER A 17 -7.61 -4.97 -2.76
CA SER A 17 -7.18 -4.86 -1.36
C SER A 17 -6.16 -5.95 -0.98
N LEU A 18 -6.02 -7.02 -1.75
CA LEU A 18 -5.20 -8.19 -1.43
C LEU A 18 -3.69 -7.92 -1.28
N THR A 19 -3.22 -6.72 -1.61
CA THR A 19 -1.90 -6.25 -1.17
C THR A 19 -1.69 -6.36 0.35
N GLU A 20 -2.77 -6.40 1.13
CA GLU A 20 -2.75 -6.59 2.58
C GLU A 20 -2.14 -7.92 3.02
N ILE A 21 -2.15 -8.96 2.17
CA ILE A 21 -1.46 -10.24 2.44
C ILE A 21 0.05 -10.01 2.68
N PHE A 22 0.63 -8.99 2.06
CA PHE A 22 2.06 -8.67 2.17
C PHE A 22 2.38 -7.68 3.30
N SER A 23 1.36 -7.06 3.92
CA SER A 23 1.55 -6.00 4.91
C SER A 23 2.21 -6.46 6.21
N PRO A 24 1.88 -7.64 6.78
CA PRO A 24 2.53 -8.10 8.02
C PRO A 24 4.05 -8.24 7.89
N THR A 25 4.53 -8.84 6.80
CA THR A 25 5.97 -9.05 6.55
C THR A 25 6.71 -7.71 6.48
N ILE A 26 6.23 -6.78 5.66
CA ILE A 26 6.92 -5.51 5.45
C ILE A 26 6.89 -4.62 6.70
N ILE A 27 5.81 -4.67 7.50
CA ILE A 27 5.73 -3.96 8.78
C ILE A 27 6.72 -4.55 9.78
N GLY A 28 6.78 -5.88 9.89
CA GLY A 28 7.70 -6.59 10.79
C GLY A 28 9.17 -6.32 10.48
N GLU A 29 9.51 -6.12 9.21
CA GLU A 29 10.87 -5.74 8.81
C GLU A 29 11.16 -4.24 9.03
N ARG A 30 10.23 -3.36 8.65
CA ARG A 30 10.50 -1.91 8.60
C ARG A 30 10.39 -1.22 9.95
N VAL A 31 9.44 -1.59 10.81
CA VAL A 31 9.27 -0.91 12.11
C VAL A 31 10.53 -1.02 12.98
N PRO A 32 11.12 -2.21 13.20
CA PRO A 32 12.38 -2.31 13.97
C PRO A 32 13.54 -1.60 13.28
N ALA A 33 13.63 -1.69 11.95
CA ALA A 33 14.70 -1.03 11.20
C ALA A 33 14.60 0.50 11.27
N MET A 34 13.39 1.06 11.26
CA MET A 34 13.17 2.51 11.38
C MET A 34 13.60 3.01 12.75
N LEU A 35 13.19 2.33 13.83
CA LEU A 35 13.62 2.67 15.20
C LEU A 35 15.13 2.57 15.39
N ALA A 36 15.78 1.59 14.75
CA ALA A 36 17.22 1.40 14.86
C ALA A 36 18.05 2.40 14.03
N ARG A 37 17.50 2.94 12.93
CA ARG A 37 18.25 3.77 11.96
C ARG A 37 17.97 5.26 12.06
N TYR A 38 16.85 5.66 12.66
CA TYR A 38 16.43 7.05 12.76
C TYR A 38 16.14 7.40 14.22
N ASP A 39 17.07 8.13 14.85
CA ASP A 39 17.03 8.53 16.26
C ASP A 39 15.85 9.44 16.62
N TYR A 40 15.31 10.17 15.64
CA TYR A 40 14.12 11.02 15.79
C TYR A 40 12.79 10.25 15.72
N ILE A 41 12.80 8.95 15.40
CA ILE A 41 11.59 8.11 15.34
C ILE A 41 11.44 7.35 16.66
N THR A 42 10.23 7.38 17.24
CA THR A 42 9.89 6.70 18.50
C THR A 42 8.80 5.65 18.31
N GLU A 43 8.64 4.73 19.26
CA GLU A 43 7.55 3.74 19.23
C GLU A 43 6.17 4.42 19.16
N ASP A 44 5.98 5.52 19.88
CA ASP A 44 4.74 6.31 19.84
C ASP A 44 4.44 6.84 18.44
N THR A 45 5.46 7.32 17.70
CA THR A 45 5.28 7.78 16.31
C THR A 45 4.90 6.64 15.35
N LEU A 46 5.18 5.39 15.73
CA LEU A 46 4.87 4.20 14.93
C LEU A 46 3.69 3.39 15.50
N ALA A 47 2.99 3.88 16.51
CA ALA A 47 1.93 3.14 17.21
C ALA A 47 0.81 2.62 16.28
N TYR A 48 0.55 3.32 15.18
CA TYR A 48 -0.37 2.87 14.12
C TYR A 48 0.01 1.48 13.55
N PHE A 49 1.31 1.22 13.38
CA PHE A 49 1.81 -0.03 12.79
C PHE A 49 1.79 -1.20 13.78
N THR A 50 1.66 -0.95 15.07
CA THR A 50 1.65 -2.01 16.10
C THR A 50 0.39 -2.87 16.01
N GLN A 51 -0.76 -2.28 15.70
CA GLN A 51 -2.05 -3.00 15.63
C GLN A 51 -2.42 -3.46 14.22
N ARG A 52 -1.79 -2.90 13.19
CA ARG A 52 -2.14 -3.14 11.78
C ARG A 52 -1.93 -4.58 11.30
N PRO A 53 -0.90 -5.35 11.72
CA PRO A 53 -0.69 -6.72 11.23
C PRO A 53 -1.89 -7.65 11.46
N GLU A 54 -2.43 -7.68 12.68
CA GLU A 54 -3.60 -8.50 13.03
C GLU A 54 -4.86 -8.08 12.26
N GLN A 55 -5.05 -6.77 12.06
CA GLN A 55 -6.17 -6.25 11.27
C GLN A 55 -6.03 -6.62 9.79
N ALA A 56 -4.86 -6.33 9.20
CA ALA A 56 -4.56 -6.63 7.80
C ALA A 56 -4.68 -8.13 7.50
N LYS A 57 -4.30 -9.00 8.44
CA LYS A 57 -4.50 -10.44 8.30
C LYS A 57 -5.99 -10.80 8.18
N ARG A 58 -6.82 -10.31 9.09
CA ARG A 58 -8.27 -10.59 9.05
C ARG A 58 -8.94 -10.04 7.79
N ASP A 59 -8.57 -8.83 7.40
CA ASP A 59 -9.08 -8.17 6.19
C ASP A 59 -8.69 -8.95 4.93
N ALA A 60 -7.42 -9.38 4.85
CA ALA A 60 -6.91 -10.19 3.76
C ALA A 60 -7.54 -11.59 3.69
N ASP A 61 -7.76 -12.25 4.83
CA ASP A 61 -8.38 -13.57 4.89
C ASP A 61 -9.83 -13.52 4.35
N PHE A 62 -10.59 -12.48 4.71
CA PHE A 62 -11.93 -12.24 4.15
C PHE A 62 -11.89 -11.95 2.64
N ALA A 63 -11.04 -11.02 2.21
CA ALA A 63 -10.95 -10.63 0.81
C ALA A 63 -10.52 -11.81 -0.07
N LEU A 64 -9.56 -12.62 0.40
CA LEU A 64 -9.08 -13.79 -0.33
C LEU A 64 -10.18 -14.85 -0.46
N ALA A 65 -10.90 -15.14 0.63
CA ALA A 65 -12.03 -16.06 0.59
C ALA A 65 -13.11 -15.58 -0.40
N TYR A 66 -13.43 -14.29 -0.39
CA TYR A 66 -14.38 -13.71 -1.34
C TYR A 66 -13.89 -13.87 -2.79
N VAL A 67 -12.64 -13.52 -3.08
CA VAL A 67 -12.08 -13.61 -4.44
C VAL A 67 -12.05 -15.06 -4.93
N LEU A 68 -11.66 -16.04 -4.09
CA LEU A 68 -11.64 -17.45 -4.47
C LEU A 68 -13.03 -17.99 -4.81
N VAL A 69 -14.09 -17.52 -4.15
CA VAL A 69 -15.48 -17.91 -4.45
C VAL A 69 -15.98 -17.24 -5.73
N HIS A 70 -15.63 -15.98 -5.97
CA HIS A 70 -16.24 -15.18 -7.03
C HIS A 70 -15.37 -15.08 -8.30
N ALA A 71 -14.10 -15.46 -8.29
CA ALA A 71 -13.27 -15.58 -9.48
C ALA A 71 -13.45 -16.98 -10.10
N ASP A 72 -14.68 -17.32 -10.45
CA ASP A 72 -15.14 -18.66 -10.85
C ASP A 72 -14.93 -18.98 -12.35
N THR A 73 -14.47 -18.01 -13.14
CA THR A 73 -14.11 -18.19 -14.54
C THR A 73 -12.70 -17.68 -14.81
N PRO A 74 -12.01 -18.18 -15.85
CA PRO A 74 -10.69 -17.67 -16.23
C PRO A 74 -10.68 -16.16 -16.45
N GLN A 75 -11.76 -15.61 -17.03
CA GLN A 75 -11.90 -14.17 -17.24
C GLN A 75 -11.96 -13.40 -15.92
N ARG A 76 -12.74 -13.88 -14.93
CA ARG A 76 -12.85 -13.23 -13.62
C ARG A 76 -11.60 -13.41 -12.77
N GLN A 77 -10.88 -14.51 -12.93
CA GLN A 77 -9.55 -14.71 -12.32
C GLN A 77 -8.56 -13.68 -12.84
N GLN A 78 -8.52 -13.48 -14.17
CA GLN A 78 -7.66 -12.46 -14.75
C GLN A 78 -8.01 -11.06 -14.25
N GLN A 79 -9.31 -10.73 -14.15
CA GLN A 79 -9.75 -9.44 -13.58
C GLN A 79 -9.26 -9.24 -12.14
N ALA A 80 -9.30 -10.28 -11.30
CA ALA A 80 -8.80 -10.19 -9.93
C ALA A 80 -7.27 -9.99 -9.88
N ILE A 81 -6.52 -10.70 -10.74
CA ILE A 81 -5.07 -10.53 -10.88
C ILE A 81 -4.74 -9.12 -11.35
N ASP A 82 -5.39 -8.63 -12.40
CA ASP A 82 -5.18 -7.30 -12.96
C ASP A 82 -5.50 -6.21 -11.93
N ALA A 83 -6.54 -6.40 -11.10
CA ALA A 83 -6.87 -5.48 -10.02
C ALA A 83 -5.79 -5.42 -8.93
N LEU A 84 -5.17 -6.57 -8.61
CA LEU A 84 -4.05 -6.62 -7.67
C LEU A 84 -2.80 -5.96 -8.27
N VAL A 85 -2.48 -6.23 -9.54
CA VAL A 85 -1.38 -5.56 -10.26
C VAL A 85 -1.58 -4.05 -10.28
N PHE A 86 -2.79 -3.58 -10.64
CA PHE A 86 -3.13 -2.16 -10.61
C PHE A 86 -2.91 -1.52 -9.24
N LYS A 87 -3.22 -2.23 -8.15
CA LYS A 87 -2.94 -1.73 -6.80
C LYS A 87 -1.43 -1.60 -6.56
N CYS A 88 -0.64 -2.58 -6.97
CA CYS A 88 0.82 -2.50 -6.88
C CYS A 88 1.36 -1.31 -7.69
N ASP A 89 0.85 -1.07 -8.89
CA ASP A 89 1.24 0.06 -9.73
C ASP A 89 0.95 1.41 -9.05
N ILE A 90 -0.17 1.54 -8.33
CA ILE A 90 -0.45 2.74 -7.52
C ILE A 90 0.63 2.95 -6.44
N LEU A 91 0.94 1.90 -5.68
CA LEU A 91 1.95 1.97 -4.62
C LEU A 91 3.33 2.31 -5.19
N TRP A 92 3.64 1.74 -6.36
CA TRP A 92 4.89 1.99 -7.06
C TRP A 92 4.98 3.43 -7.56
N ALA A 93 3.94 3.95 -8.20
CA ALA A 93 3.89 5.33 -8.68
C ALA A 93 4.05 6.36 -7.54
N MET A 94 3.51 6.06 -6.34
CA MET A 94 3.74 6.90 -5.16
C MET A 94 5.22 6.94 -4.76
N LEU A 95 5.91 5.80 -4.81
CA LEU A 95 7.34 5.72 -4.52
C LEU A 95 8.18 6.39 -5.61
N ASP A 96 7.83 6.23 -6.89
CA ASP A 96 8.50 6.91 -8.00
C ASP A 96 8.41 8.42 -7.86
N ALA A 97 7.24 8.95 -7.47
CA ALA A 97 7.05 10.37 -7.24
C ALA A 97 7.94 10.88 -6.08
N LEU A 98 8.01 10.13 -4.96
CA LEU A 98 8.90 10.47 -3.85
C LEU A 98 10.37 10.41 -4.25
N GLN A 99 10.78 9.37 -4.98
CA GLN A 99 12.16 9.20 -5.45
C GLN A 99 12.56 10.31 -6.42
N HIS A 100 11.67 10.70 -7.32
CA HIS A 100 11.92 11.80 -8.27
C HIS A 100 12.07 13.15 -7.57
N ALA A 101 11.19 13.43 -6.59
CA ALA A 101 11.16 14.71 -5.89
C ALA A 101 12.26 14.85 -4.83
N TYR A 102 12.50 13.80 -4.03
CA TYR A 102 13.34 13.85 -2.83
C TYR A 102 14.56 12.92 -2.86
N GLY A 103 14.68 12.05 -3.87
CA GLY A 103 15.93 11.34 -4.17
C GLY A 103 16.92 12.24 -4.94
N ALA A 104 18.14 11.78 -5.17
CA ALA A 104 19.12 12.52 -5.99
C ALA A 104 18.72 12.46 -7.48
N PRO A 105 18.56 13.58 -8.21
CA PRO A 105 19.07 14.94 -7.92
C PRO A 105 18.12 15.92 -7.18
N GLY A 106 16.86 15.58 -6.94
CA GLY A 106 15.93 16.36 -6.11
C GLY A 106 14.99 17.30 -6.88
N ASN A 107 14.13 16.74 -7.74
CA ASN A 107 13.24 17.53 -8.62
C ASN A 107 11.89 17.83 -7.95
N ILE A 108 11.88 18.68 -6.92
CA ILE A 108 10.64 18.99 -6.17
C ILE A 108 9.66 19.80 -7.06
N PRO A 109 8.46 19.25 -7.39
CA PRO A 109 7.49 19.96 -8.22
C PRO A 109 6.84 21.14 -7.48
N PRO A 110 6.24 22.11 -8.20
CA PRO A 110 5.47 23.18 -7.58
C PRO A 110 4.34 22.64 -6.69
N GLY A 111 4.17 23.21 -5.49
CA GLY A 111 3.14 22.81 -4.52
C GLY A 111 3.49 21.62 -3.62
N ALA A 112 4.59 20.91 -3.87
CA ALA A 112 5.11 19.90 -2.95
C ALA A 112 5.89 20.53 -1.77
N PHE A 113 6.00 19.78 -0.68
CA PHE A 113 6.75 20.21 0.52
C PHE A 113 8.22 20.53 0.19
N ARG A 114 8.74 21.62 0.76
CA ARG A 114 10.13 22.05 0.63
C ARG A 114 10.76 22.19 2.01
N PRO A 115 11.78 21.39 2.37
CA PRO A 115 12.38 21.41 3.70
C PRO A 115 12.94 22.79 4.10
N GLU A 116 13.54 23.51 3.15
CA GLU A 116 14.16 24.82 3.36
C GLU A 116 13.15 25.94 3.67
N ALA A 117 11.90 25.77 3.28
CA ALA A 117 10.83 26.75 3.51
C ALA A 117 10.04 26.48 4.81
N ALA A 118 10.39 25.42 5.54
CA ALA A 118 9.65 24.93 6.70
C ALA A 118 10.40 25.11 8.04
N LEU A 119 11.54 25.82 8.04
CA LEU A 119 12.32 26.18 9.22
C LEU A 119 12.22 27.68 9.53
#